data_AF-A0A3D5CZD8-F1
#
_entry.id   AF-A0A3D5CZD8-F1
#
_cell.length_a   1.000
_cell.length_b   1.000
_cell.length_c   1.000
_cell.angle_alpha   90.00
_cell.angle_beta   90.00
_cell.angle_gamma   90.00
#
_symmetry.space_group_name_H-M   'P 1'
#
loop_
_entity.id
_entity.type
_entity.pdbx_description
1 polymer ?
#
loop_
_entity_poly.entity_id
_entity_poly.type
_entity_poly.pdbx_seq_one_letter_code
_entity_poly.pdbx_strand_id
1 'polypeptide(L)'
;YVAKPFNTGLEIIPLASPNGLLLGGELNFRVLENGKPVPNARIIVVTDNEHFIKHRIEDLYDLDNVRASNIHANEQGEFSFHPQKAGLNFLFVTVHHQLNEQLWESQNASLTLEVNLPPDTQGKP
;
A
#
# COMPACT_ATOMS: atom_id res chain seq x y z
N TYR A 1 12.44 0.68 15.58
CA TYR A 1 12.03 2.07 15.31
C TYR A 1 10.53 2.05 15.08
N VAL A 2 9.76 2.80 15.87
CA VAL A 2 8.30 2.89 15.73
C VAL A 2 7.98 4.07 14.82
N ALA A 3 7.24 3.85 13.73
CA ALA A 3 6.84 4.93 12.83
C ALA A 3 5.92 5.92 13.55
N LYS A 4 6.12 7.21 13.29
CA LYS A 4 5.29 8.30 13.82
C LYS A 4 4.72 9.09 12.64
N PRO A 5 3.40 9.33 12.60
CA PRO A 5 2.82 10.15 11.55
C PRO A 5 3.25 11.61 11.70
N PHE A 6 3.39 12.29 10.57
CA PHE A 6 3.57 13.75 10.52
C PHE A 6 2.24 14.49 10.69
N ASN A 7 1.11 13.78 10.54
CA ASN A 7 -0.27 14.30 10.61
C ASN A 7 -0.53 15.45 9.63
N THR A 8 0.15 15.44 8.49
CA THR A 8 0.04 16.50 7.47
C THR A 8 0.06 15.86 6.09
N GLY A 9 -0.92 16.22 5.26
CA GLY A 9 -1.12 15.59 3.95
C GLY A 9 -1.56 14.14 4.07
N LEU A 10 -1.43 13.40 2.97
CA LEU A 10 -1.74 11.98 2.88
C LEU A 10 -0.51 11.13 3.25
N GLU A 11 -0.70 10.15 4.12
CA GLU A 11 0.36 9.30 4.67
C GLU A 11 -0.05 7.82 4.72
N ILE A 12 0.91 6.92 4.51
CA ILE A 12 0.78 5.47 4.76
C ILE A 12 1.75 5.10 5.89
N ILE A 13 1.23 4.64 7.03
CA ILE A 13 2.02 4.42 8.24
C ILE A 13 1.97 2.93 8.65
N PRO A 14 3.10 2.24 8.87
CA PRO A 14 3.09 0.88 9.40
C PRO A 14 2.62 0.86 10.86
N LEU A 15 1.78 -0.11 11.20
CA LEU A 15 1.24 -0.29 12.56
C LEU A 15 2.11 -1.19 13.45
N ALA A 16 3.16 -1.81 12.89
CA ALA A 16 4.09 -2.65 13.63
C ALA A 16 5.54 -2.13 13.52
N SER A 17 6.34 -2.47 14.55
CA SER A 17 7.78 -2.28 14.57
C SER A 17 8.42 -3.52 15.23
N PRO A 18 9.44 -4.16 14.61
CA PRO A 18 10.03 -3.81 13.32
C PRO A 18 9.05 -4.06 12.16
N ASN A 19 9.14 -3.24 11.13
CA ASN A 19 8.34 -3.36 9.89
C ASN A 19 9.04 -4.25 8.84
N GLY A 20 9.86 -5.20 9.31
CA GLY A 20 10.49 -6.19 8.44
C GLY A 20 9.43 -7.16 7.92
N LEU A 21 9.41 -7.38 6.61
CA LEU A 21 8.41 -8.20 5.95
C LEU A 21 9.08 -9.34 5.19
N LEU A 22 8.57 -10.55 5.40
CA LEU A 22 8.96 -11.76 4.67
C LEU A 22 7.87 -12.15 3.68
N LEU A 23 8.25 -12.82 2.60
CA LEU A 23 7.29 -13.43 1.68
C LEU A 23 6.38 -14.42 2.43
N GLY A 24 5.07 -14.29 2.25
CA GLY A 24 4.06 -15.07 2.99
C GLY A 24 3.73 -14.54 4.39
N GLY A 25 4.39 -13.46 4.83
CA GLY A 25 4.02 -12.73 6.05
C GLY A 25 2.83 -11.79 5.85
N GLU A 26 2.56 -10.99 6.88
CA GLU A 26 1.55 -9.94 6.87
C GLU A 26 2.13 -8.70 7.58
N LEU A 27 1.81 -7.52 7.06
CA LEU A 27 2.06 -6.27 7.76
C LEU A 27 0.86 -5.34 7.63
N ASN A 28 0.46 -4.75 8.76
CA ASN A 28 -0.68 -3.85 8.81
C ASN A 28 -0.22 -2.40 8.73
N PHE A 29 -1.00 -1.61 8.03
CA PHE A 29 -0.77 -0.19 7.79
C PHE A 29 -2.03 0.61 8.08
N ARG A 30 -1.86 1.92 8.23
CA ARG A 30 -2.96 2.88 8.30
C ARG A 30 -2.72 4.03 7.34
N VAL A 31 -3.77 4.40 6.61
CA VAL A 31 -3.82 5.59 5.77
C VAL A 31 -4.38 6.74 6.61
N LEU A 32 -3.63 7.85 6.63
CA LEU A 32 -4.03 9.07 7.32
C LEU A 32 -4.03 10.23 6.33
N GLU A 33 -5.03 11.11 6.43
CA GLU A 33 -5.03 12.42 5.80
C GLU A 33 -5.11 13.48 6.88
N ASN A 34 -4.08 14.32 6.98
CA ASN A 34 -3.97 15.35 8.02
C ASN A 34 -4.21 14.78 9.44
N GLY A 35 -3.66 13.59 9.69
CA GLY A 35 -3.78 12.86 10.96
C GLY A 35 -5.10 12.15 11.21
N LYS A 36 -6.06 12.20 10.27
CA LYS A 36 -7.35 11.50 10.37
C LYS A 36 -7.34 10.23 9.54
N PRO A 37 -7.95 9.13 10.03
CA PRO A 37 -8.14 7.93 9.22
C PRO A 37 -8.88 8.19 7.92
N VAL A 38 -8.45 7.54 6.84
CA VAL A 38 -9.14 7.57 5.54
C VAL A 38 -9.84 6.22 5.32
N PRO A 39 -11.16 6.13 5.60
CA PRO A 39 -11.89 4.88 5.42
C PRO A 39 -12.02 4.53 3.94
N ASN A 40 -12.03 3.23 3.63
CA ASN A 40 -12.16 2.71 2.26
C ASN A 40 -11.11 3.25 1.27
N ALA A 41 -9.98 3.76 1.76
CA ALA A 41 -8.86 4.16 0.91
C ALA A 41 -8.45 2.98 0.03
N ARG A 42 -8.30 3.22 -1.27
CA ARG A 42 -7.83 2.23 -2.23
C ARG A 42 -6.30 2.22 -2.26
N ILE A 43 -5.72 1.07 -1.94
CA ILE A 43 -4.29 0.82 -2.00
C ILE A 43 -4.00 0.01 -3.26
N ILE A 44 -3.18 0.58 -4.14
CA ILE A 44 -2.60 -0.12 -5.28
C ILE A 44 -1.25 -0.68 -4.85
N VAL A 45 -1.07 -1.99 -5.04
CA VAL A 45 0.22 -2.66 -4.86
C VAL A 45 0.87 -2.83 -6.23
N VAL A 46 2.12 -2.38 -6.35
CA VAL A 46 2.96 -2.60 -7.52
C VAL A 46 4.21 -3.36 -7.08
N THR A 47 4.50 -4.46 -7.76
CA THR A 47 5.69 -5.28 -7.52
C THR A 47 6.82 -4.88 -8.46
N ASP A 48 8.07 -5.10 -8.04
CA ASP A 48 9.23 -4.91 -8.91
C ASP A 48 9.07 -5.69 -10.23
N ASN A 49 9.53 -5.09 -11.33
CA ASN A 49 9.43 -5.58 -12.70
C ASN A 49 8.02 -5.86 -13.23
N GLU A 50 6.96 -5.47 -12.52
CA GLU A 50 5.59 -5.66 -12.99
C GLU A 50 5.33 -4.94 -14.33
N HIS A 51 6.04 -3.84 -14.60
CA HIS A 51 5.94 -3.08 -15.87
C HIS A 51 6.45 -3.85 -17.10
N PHE A 52 7.26 -4.89 -16.90
CA PHE A 52 7.77 -5.74 -17.98
C PHE A 52 6.88 -6.97 -18.27
N ILE A 53 5.80 -7.14 -17.51
CA ILE A 53 4.81 -8.19 -17.76
C ILE A 53 3.95 -7.77 -18.96
N LYS A 54 4.20 -8.38 -20.12
CA LYS A 54 3.61 -8.03 -21.43
C LYS A 54 2.08 -8.14 -21.52
N HIS A 55 1.42 -8.77 -20.53
CA HIS A 55 -0.03 -8.91 -20.46
C HIS A 55 -0.53 -8.28 -19.16
N ARG A 56 -0.42 -6.96 -19.04
CA ARG A 56 -1.12 -6.22 -17.99
C ARG A 56 -2.59 -6.13 -18.38
N ILE A 57 -3.46 -6.65 -17.51
CA ILE A 57 -4.90 -6.71 -17.74
C ILE A 57 -5.57 -5.37 -17.36
N GLU A 58 -4.92 -4.50 -16.58
CA GLU A 58 -5.58 -3.36 -15.90
C GLU A 58 -4.72 -2.08 -15.92
N ASP A 59 -5.32 -0.89 -16.09
CA ASP A 59 -4.67 0.43 -16.06
C ASP A 59 -4.40 0.88 -14.60
N LEU A 60 -3.24 1.49 -14.34
CA LEU A 60 -2.76 1.89 -13.01
C LEU A 60 -3.48 3.13 -12.48
N TYR A 61 -3.93 4.01 -13.38
CA TYR A 61 -4.53 5.30 -13.03
C TYR A 61 -6.04 5.33 -13.22
N ASP A 62 -6.63 4.23 -13.66
CA ASP A 62 -8.07 4.10 -13.72
C ASP A 62 -8.61 3.87 -12.30
N LEU A 63 -9.16 4.96 -11.75
CA LEU A 63 -9.73 5.04 -10.41
C LEU A 63 -10.99 4.19 -10.26
N ASP A 64 -11.71 4.00 -11.37
CA ASP A 64 -12.95 3.22 -11.45
C ASP A 64 -12.67 1.72 -11.67
N ASN A 65 -11.45 1.36 -12.08
CA ASN A 65 -11.05 -0.03 -12.24
C ASN A 65 -10.84 -0.72 -10.88
N VAL A 66 -11.77 -1.62 -10.54
CA VAL A 66 -11.64 -2.53 -9.41
C VAL A 66 -10.69 -3.67 -9.81
N ARG A 67 -9.40 -3.47 -9.56
CA ARG A 67 -8.40 -4.53 -9.68
C ARG A 67 -8.58 -5.55 -8.57
N ALA A 68 -8.42 -6.83 -8.90
CA ALA A 68 -8.40 -7.88 -7.88
C ALA A 68 -7.27 -7.69 -6.85
N SER A 69 -6.20 -6.97 -7.23
CA SER A 69 -5.07 -6.65 -6.35
C SER A 69 -5.24 -5.38 -5.52
N ASN A 70 -6.35 -4.63 -5.68
CA ASN A 70 -6.61 -3.46 -4.85
C ASN A 70 -6.96 -3.91 -3.44
N ILE A 71 -6.25 -3.36 -2.46
CA ILE A 71 -6.58 -3.52 -1.04
C ILE A 71 -7.39 -2.29 -0.63
N HIS A 72 -8.44 -2.48 0.18
CA HIS A 72 -9.22 -1.36 0.71
C HIS A 72 -9.02 -1.25 2.22
N ALA A 73 -8.85 -0.03 2.69
CA ALA A 73 -8.79 0.25 4.11
C ALA A 73 -10.15 0.08 4.80
N ASN A 74 -10.16 -0.34 6.06
CA ASN A 74 -11.36 -0.41 6.88
C ASN A 74 -11.80 0.98 7.38
N GLU A 75 -12.83 1.03 8.23
CA GLU A 75 -13.36 2.27 8.83
C GLU A 75 -12.32 3.05 9.67
N GLN A 76 -11.28 2.38 10.16
CA GLN A 76 -10.16 2.98 10.90
C GLN A 76 -9.00 3.36 9.98
N GLY A 77 -9.20 3.31 8.67
CA GLY A 77 -8.19 3.60 7.65
C GLY A 77 -7.08 2.53 7.61
N GLU A 78 -7.29 1.35 8.18
CA GLU A 78 -6.28 0.30 8.27
C GLU A 78 -6.43 -0.75 7.18
N PHE A 79 -5.31 -1.29 6.71
CA PHE A 79 -5.29 -2.40 5.77
C PHE A 79 -4.16 -3.38 6.07
N SER A 80 -4.39 -4.65 5.74
CA SER A 80 -3.41 -5.73 5.82
C SER A 80 -2.75 -5.94 4.47
N PHE A 81 -1.42 -6.01 4.43
CA PHE A 81 -0.65 -6.31 3.24
C PHE A 81 0.00 -7.70 3.34
N HIS A 82 -0.37 -8.59 2.42
CA HIS A 82 0.18 -9.93 2.26
C HIS A 82 1.01 -10.01 0.97
N PRO A 83 2.34 -9.84 1.03
CA PRO A 83 3.16 -9.82 -0.16
C PRO A 83 3.13 -11.17 -0.88
N GLN A 84 2.89 -11.14 -2.18
CA GLN A 84 2.89 -12.32 -3.06
C GLN A 84 4.25 -12.53 -3.75
N LYS A 85 5.16 -11.55 -3.67
CA LYS A 85 6.50 -11.58 -4.25
C LYS A 85 7.51 -10.91 -3.33
N ALA A 86 8.70 -11.52 -3.25
CA ALA A 86 9.88 -10.91 -2.61
C ALA A 86 10.47 -9.80 -3.51
N GLY A 87 11.33 -8.96 -2.91
CA GLY A 87 11.89 -7.77 -3.52
C GLY A 87 11.12 -6.49 -3.18
N LEU A 88 11.35 -5.45 -3.97
CA LEU A 88 10.71 -4.15 -3.80
C LEU A 88 9.21 -4.23 -4.11
N ASN A 89 8.41 -3.79 -3.15
CA ASN A 89 6.97 -3.60 -3.27
C ASN A 89 6.64 -2.12 -3.04
N PHE A 90 5.81 -1.57 -3.90
CA PHE A 90 5.37 -0.18 -3.85
C PHE A 90 3.88 -0.15 -3.55
N LEU A 91 3.53 0.49 -2.43
CA LEU A 91 2.15 0.77 -2.04
C LEU A 91 1.83 2.21 -2.44
N PHE A 92 0.71 2.41 -3.11
CA PHE A 92 0.26 3.71 -3.58
C PHE A 92 -1.20 3.94 -3.21
N VAL A 93 -1.49 5.12 -2.66
CA VAL A 93 -2.86 5.55 -2.35
C VAL A 93 -3.08 6.91 -2.99
N THR A 94 -4.23 7.07 -3.62
CA THR A 94 -4.76 8.37 -4.06
C THR A 94 -6.07 8.64 -3.35
N VAL A 95 -6.22 9.85 -2.81
CA VAL A 95 -7.49 10.36 -2.28
C VAL A 95 -7.94 11.52 -3.15
N HIS A 96 -9.20 11.48 -3.58
CA HIS A 96 -9.82 12.50 -4.41
C HIS A 96 -10.91 13.22 -3.62
N HIS A 97 -10.78 14.53 -3.49
CA HIS A 97 -11.77 15.38 -2.86
C HIS A 97 -12.42 16.27 -3.89
N GLN A 98 -13.75 16.25 -3.94
CA GLN A 98 -14.49 17.27 -4.66
C GLN A 98 -14.53 18.54 -3.82
N LEU A 99 -13.81 19.57 -4.25
CA LEU A 99 -13.79 20.86 -3.57
C LEU A 99 -15.05 21.67 -3.87
N ASN A 100 -15.60 21.51 -5.08
CA ASN A 100 -16.90 22.04 -5.51
C ASN A 100 -17.36 21.32 -6.79
N GLU A 101 -18.50 21.74 -7.37
CA GLU A 101 -19.10 21.13 -8.57
C GLU A 101 -18.15 20.96 -9.76
N GLN A 102 -17.08 21.75 -9.84
CA GLN A 102 -16.18 21.82 -11.00
C GLN A 102 -14.71 21.55 -10.66
N LEU A 103 -14.36 21.45 -9.37
CA LEU A 103 -12.98 21.34 -8.92
C LEU A 103 -12.78 20.10 -8.06
N TRP A 104 -11.78 19.34 -8.43
CA TRP A 104 -11.30 18.18 -7.70
C TRP A 104 -9.84 18.40 -7.32
N GLU A 105 -9.50 18.03 -6.10
CA GLU A 105 -8.12 17.93 -5.64
C GLU A 105 -7.80 16.46 -5.40
N SER A 106 -6.58 16.06 -5.77
CA SER A 106 -6.10 14.70 -5.59
C SER A 106 -4.78 14.73 -4.85
N GLN A 107 -4.67 13.92 -3.81
CA GLN A 107 -3.44 13.76 -3.05
C GLN A 107 -2.97 12.32 -3.14
N ASN A 108 -1.65 12.14 -3.19
CA ASN A 108 -1.01 10.84 -3.34
C ASN A 108 -0.03 10.58 -2.19
N ALA A 109 -0.03 9.35 -1.71
CA ALA A 109 1.00 8.86 -0.80
C ALA A 109 1.55 7.55 -1.33
N SER A 110 2.87 7.38 -1.19
CA SER A 110 3.54 6.16 -1.60
C SER A 110 4.50 5.65 -0.53
N LEU A 111 4.55 4.34 -0.36
CA LEU A 111 5.48 3.66 0.53
C LEU A 111 6.17 2.52 -0.23
N THR A 112 7.51 2.54 -0.22
CA THR A 112 8.32 1.43 -0.76
C THR A 112 8.81 0.55 0.38
N LEU A 113 8.67 -0.77 0.21
CA LEU A 113 9.05 -1.78 1.19
C LEU A 113 9.89 -2.86 0.50
N GLU A 114 10.91 -3.36 1.19
CA GLU A 114 11.64 -4.56 0.77
C GLU A 114 11.01 -5.80 1.44
N VAL A 115 10.55 -6.75 0.62
CA VAL A 115 10.05 -8.04 1.09
C VAL A 115 11.16 -9.06 0.94
N ASN A 116 11.64 -9.60 2.05
CA ASN A 116 12.71 -10.58 2.03
C ASN A 116 12.17 -11.99 1.81
N LEU A 117 12.98 -12.87 1.21
CA LEU A 117 12.70 -14.30 1.24
C LEU A 117 12.79 -14.81 2.69
N PRO A 118 11.94 -15.77 3.09
CA PRO A 118 12.16 -16.48 4.33
C PRO A 118 13.54 -17.17 4.28
N PRO A 119 14.24 -17.29 5.42
CA PRO A 119 15.50 -18.00 5.47
C PRO A 119 15.33 -19.43 4.95
N ASP A 120 16.28 -19.89 4.14
CA ASP A 120 16.29 -21.26 3.61
C ASP A 120 16.22 -22.26 4.77
N THR A 121 15.13 -23.02 4.85
CA THR A 121 15.02 -24.15 5.79
C THR A 121 15.73 -25.40 5.25
N GLN A 122 16.37 -25.32 4.09
CA GLN A 122 17.18 -26.39 3.50
C GLN A 122 18.57 -26.44 4.15
N GLY A 123 18.62 -26.96 5.37
CA GLY A 123 19.88 -27.13 6.10
C GLY A 123 19.66 -27.54 7.55
N LYS A 124 18.83 -28.55 7.81
CA LYS A 124 18.92 -29.29 9.07
C LYS A 124 19.55 -30.66 8.78
N PRO A 125 20.67 -31.01 9.43
CA PRO A 125 21.26 -32.34 9.34
C PRO A 125 20.33 -33.42 9.90
#